data_AF-A0A9P6HWU6-F1
#
_entry.id   AF-A0A9P6HWU6-F1
#
_cell.length_a   1.000
_cell.length_b   1.000
_cell.length_c   1.000
_cell.angle_alpha   90.00
_cell.angle_beta   90.00
_cell.angle_gamma   90.00
#
_symmetry.space_group_name_H-M   'P 1'
#
loop_
_entity.id
_entity.type
_entity.pdbx_description
1 polymer ?
#
loop_
_entity_poly.entity_id
_entity_poly.type
_entity_poly.pdbx_seq_one_letter_code
_entity_poly.pdbx_strand_id
1 'polypeptide(L)'
;MESQTQTRVRRTRIQTQSFIDVEHQRAVFERTSTSGDIQDEACLDENDPENGDVSPTPSHYETDLKEPEYQYLLASDVRRQVRQAPAYEKPPRGKRPPGVPPKSGYPHEFFNDEELPLRTERPRSEFPILPSSGPGRPASNFRPGMEAGRVRAFYNEDDRSVFDVGYHRESTTDSGLRNDTNSVNTPFKLATYRPASYSSDTGEKRRF
;
A
#
# COMPACT_ATOMS: atom_id res chain seq x y z
N MET A 1 36.39 -38.61 46.56
CA MET A 1 36.94 -38.63 45.18
C MET A 1 35.74 -38.67 44.24
N GLU A 2 35.33 -37.51 43.74
CA GLU A 2 34.11 -37.36 42.95
C GLU A 2 34.44 -37.48 41.46
N SER A 3 33.85 -38.47 40.79
CA SER A 3 34.02 -38.71 39.36
C SER A 3 32.94 -37.94 38.58
N GLN A 4 33.33 -36.87 37.89
CA GLN A 4 32.46 -36.15 36.97
C GLN A 4 32.44 -36.83 35.59
N THR A 5 31.26 -37.31 35.17
CA THR A 5 31.00 -37.78 33.80
C THR A 5 30.59 -36.62 32.89
N GLN A 6 31.43 -36.28 31.91
CA GLN A 6 31.09 -35.34 30.83
C GLN A 6 30.44 -36.06 29.65
N THR A 7 29.17 -35.75 29.37
CA THR A 7 28.45 -36.25 28.19
C THR A 7 28.64 -35.27 27.03
N ARG A 8 29.40 -35.68 26.01
CA ARG A 8 29.70 -34.91 24.79
C ARG A 8 28.64 -35.16 23.71
N VAL A 9 27.71 -34.22 23.52
CA VAL A 9 26.72 -34.30 22.42
C VAL A 9 27.32 -33.75 21.13
N ARG A 10 27.56 -34.62 20.15
CA ARG A 10 27.93 -34.25 18.77
C ARG A 10 26.66 -33.85 18.01
N ARG A 11 26.60 -32.63 17.47
CA ARG A 11 25.57 -32.21 16.50
C ARG A 11 26.18 -32.19 15.10
N THR A 12 25.63 -33.03 14.23
CA THR A 12 25.94 -33.12 12.80
C THR A 12 25.26 -31.97 12.04
N ARG A 13 26.04 -31.34 11.17
CA ARG A 13 25.67 -30.24 10.28
C ARG A 13 25.04 -30.83 9.02
N ILE A 14 23.74 -30.64 8.82
CA ILE A 14 23.07 -30.93 7.54
C ILE A 14 23.12 -29.65 6.72
N GLN A 15 23.83 -29.70 5.59
CA GLN A 15 23.98 -28.63 4.63
C GLN A 15 23.16 -29.01 3.40
N THR A 16 21.93 -28.53 3.31
CA THR A 16 21.12 -28.63 2.08
C THR A 16 21.36 -27.39 1.24
N GLN A 17 22.16 -27.55 0.17
CA GLN A 17 22.17 -26.65 -0.98
C GLN A 17 20.92 -26.93 -1.81
N SER A 18 20.08 -25.92 -2.03
CA SER A 18 19.12 -25.91 -3.13
C SER A 18 19.52 -24.79 -4.09
N PHE A 19 20.14 -25.19 -5.19
CA PHE A 19 20.25 -24.39 -6.41
C PHE A 19 18.84 -24.25 -6.98
N ILE A 20 18.39 -23.03 -7.24
CA ILE A 20 17.25 -22.79 -8.13
C ILE A 20 17.77 -21.91 -9.26
N ASP A 21 17.91 -22.59 -10.39
CA ASP A 21 18.12 -22.07 -11.74
C ASP A 21 16.76 -21.56 -12.25
N VAL A 22 16.69 -20.26 -12.59
CA VAL A 22 15.50 -19.65 -13.22
C VAL A 22 15.94 -18.79 -14.40
N GLU A 23 16.75 -19.35 -15.28
CA GLU A 23 16.68 -19.00 -16.70
C GLU A 23 15.73 -19.98 -17.39
N HIS A 24 14.44 -19.64 -17.54
CA HIS A 24 13.58 -20.06 -18.65
C HIS A 24 12.18 -19.47 -18.46
N GLN A 25 11.86 -18.41 -19.21
CA GLN A 25 10.56 -18.20 -19.86
C GLN A 25 10.62 -16.89 -20.66
N ARG A 26 11.27 -16.98 -21.82
CA ARG A 26 11.02 -16.12 -22.98
C ARG A 26 10.24 -16.96 -24.01
N ALA A 27 9.39 -16.26 -24.78
CA ALA A 27 8.46 -16.79 -25.80
C ALA A 27 7.15 -17.31 -25.16
N VAL A 28 5.93 -16.95 -25.57
CA VAL A 28 5.39 -16.65 -26.90
C VAL A 28 4.17 -15.74 -26.71
N PHE A 29 4.11 -14.57 -27.36
CA PHE A 29 2.81 -13.99 -27.74
C PHE A 29 2.99 -13.13 -28.98
N GLU A 30 3.23 -13.83 -30.09
CA GLU A 30 3.14 -13.30 -31.44
C GLU A 30 1.75 -13.64 -32.01
N ARG A 31 1.14 -12.64 -32.67
CA ARG A 31 0.11 -12.71 -33.73
C ARG A 31 -1.34 -13.03 -33.32
N THR A 32 -2.17 -11.99 -33.39
CA THR A 32 -3.21 -11.90 -34.43
C THR A 32 -3.43 -10.43 -34.80
N SER A 33 -2.74 -9.99 -35.85
CA SER A 33 -3.13 -8.82 -36.64
C SER A 33 -4.28 -9.26 -37.54
N THR A 34 -5.50 -8.80 -37.25
CA THR A 34 -6.62 -8.96 -38.17
C THR A 34 -7.01 -7.55 -38.62
N SER A 35 -6.47 -7.17 -39.77
CA SER A 35 -6.91 -6.02 -40.56
C SER A 35 -8.29 -6.34 -41.14
N GLY A 36 -9.32 -5.65 -40.65
CA GLY A 36 -10.64 -5.60 -41.27
C GLY A 36 -10.93 -4.16 -41.63
N ASP A 37 -10.76 -3.84 -42.91
CA ASP A 37 -11.32 -2.64 -43.54
C ASP A 37 -12.85 -2.72 -43.48
N ILE A 38 -13.47 -1.80 -42.74
CA ILE A 38 -14.87 -1.40 -42.95
C ILE A 38 -14.89 0.13 -42.87
N GLN A 39 -14.93 0.73 -44.05
CA GLN A 39 -15.47 2.07 -44.25
C GLN A 39 -16.97 1.97 -43.98
N ASP A 40 -17.50 2.84 -43.12
CA ASP A 40 -18.82 3.43 -43.29
C ASP A 40 -18.87 4.73 -42.47
N GLU A 41 -18.87 5.82 -43.23
CA GLU A 41 -19.16 7.18 -42.82
C GLU A 41 -20.57 7.25 -42.21
N ALA A 42 -20.65 7.35 -40.89
CA ALA A 42 -21.83 7.84 -40.20
C ALA A 42 -21.45 9.14 -39.49
N CYS A 43 -21.96 10.25 -40.04
CA CYS A 43 -21.94 11.57 -39.42
C CYS A 43 -22.44 11.46 -37.97
N LEU A 44 -21.53 11.56 -37.00
CA LEU A 44 -21.90 11.74 -35.61
C LEU A 44 -22.45 13.15 -35.47
N ASP A 45 -23.77 13.19 -35.32
CA ASP A 45 -24.55 14.35 -34.94
C ASP A 45 -23.91 15.03 -33.71
N GLU A 46 -23.73 16.33 -33.83
CA GLU A 46 -23.07 17.16 -32.83
C GLU A 46 -23.98 17.33 -31.61
N ASN A 47 -23.43 17.02 -30.44
CA ASN A 47 -23.67 17.73 -29.18
C ASN A 47 -25.14 17.92 -28.77
N ASP A 48 -25.72 16.88 -28.17
CA ASP A 48 -26.76 17.08 -27.15
C ASP A 48 -26.09 17.08 -25.75
N PRO A 49 -25.73 18.24 -25.18
CA PRO A 49 -25.04 18.34 -23.89
C PRO A 49 -25.94 18.02 -22.69
N GLU A 50 -27.22 17.66 -22.88
CA GLU A 50 -28.14 17.41 -21.77
C GLU A 50 -28.11 15.98 -21.22
N ASN A 51 -27.51 15.02 -21.91
CA ASN A 51 -27.22 13.69 -21.33
C ASN A 51 -25.80 13.68 -20.76
N GLY A 52 -25.57 14.49 -19.73
CA GLY A 52 -24.34 14.45 -18.96
C GLY A 52 -24.19 13.08 -18.32
N ASP A 53 -23.49 12.18 -19.02
CA ASP A 53 -23.17 10.83 -18.56
C ASP A 53 -22.35 10.96 -17.27
N VAL A 54 -23.04 10.92 -16.12
CA VAL A 54 -22.43 11.10 -14.80
C VAL A 54 -21.59 9.85 -14.53
N SER A 55 -20.34 9.91 -14.96
CA SER A 55 -19.39 8.85 -14.74
C SER A 55 -19.31 8.54 -13.24
N PRO A 56 -19.41 7.26 -12.84
CA PRO A 56 -19.41 6.88 -11.44
C PRO A 56 -18.13 7.35 -10.77
N THR A 57 -18.25 7.92 -9.57
CA THR A 57 -17.07 8.36 -8.83
C THR A 57 -16.40 7.14 -8.19
N PRO A 58 -15.08 6.97 -8.34
CA PRO A 58 -14.38 5.83 -7.76
C PRO A 58 -14.33 5.93 -6.23
N SER A 59 -14.31 4.77 -5.57
CA SER A 59 -14.09 4.69 -4.12
C SER A 59 -12.73 5.26 -3.74
N HIS A 60 -12.67 6.02 -2.65
CA HIS A 60 -11.45 6.67 -2.19
C HIS A 60 -11.39 6.78 -0.66
N TYR A 61 -10.21 7.13 -0.14
CA TYR A 61 -10.00 7.52 1.24
C TYR A 61 -9.81 9.04 1.30
N GLU A 62 -10.45 9.66 2.28
CA GLU A 62 -10.41 11.09 2.54
C GLU A 62 -9.61 11.37 3.82
N THR A 63 -8.68 12.32 3.78
CA THR A 63 -7.88 12.76 4.94
C THR A 63 -8.12 14.25 5.24
N ASP A 64 -7.79 14.69 6.46
CA ASP A 64 -7.82 16.12 6.84
C ASP A 64 -6.46 16.83 6.66
N LEU A 65 -5.55 16.22 5.87
CA LEU A 65 -4.25 16.80 5.55
C LEU A 65 -4.41 18.04 4.67
N LYS A 66 -3.48 19.00 4.81
CA LYS A 66 -3.47 20.23 4.00
C LYS A 66 -2.88 20.00 2.61
N GLU A 67 -2.04 18.97 2.48
CA GLU A 67 -1.41 18.57 1.23
C GLU A 67 -2.46 17.98 0.28
N PRO A 68 -2.80 18.65 -0.84
CA PRO A 68 -3.92 18.25 -1.70
C PRO A 68 -3.75 16.86 -2.31
N GLU A 69 -2.51 16.44 -2.55
CA GLU A 69 -2.20 15.10 -3.07
C GLU A 69 -2.54 13.98 -2.09
N TYR A 70 -2.62 14.25 -0.78
CA TYR A 70 -2.99 13.27 0.24
C TYR A 70 -4.44 13.40 0.71
N GLN A 71 -5.15 14.46 0.29
CA GLN A 71 -6.53 14.70 0.67
C GLN A 71 -7.45 13.60 0.15
N TYR A 72 -7.22 13.13 -1.08
CA TYR A 72 -8.01 12.09 -1.74
C TYR A 72 -7.10 10.98 -2.29
N LEU A 73 -7.21 9.79 -1.72
CA LEU A 73 -6.44 8.63 -2.14
C LEU A 73 -7.35 7.57 -2.76
N LEU A 74 -7.14 7.25 -4.04
CA LEU A 74 -7.93 6.23 -4.72
C LEU A 74 -7.77 4.87 -4.03
N ALA A 75 -8.88 4.25 -3.65
CA ALA A 75 -8.84 3.01 -2.89
C ALA A 75 -8.21 1.85 -3.70
N SER A 76 -8.32 1.89 -5.03
CA SER A 76 -7.65 0.95 -5.94
C SER A 76 -6.12 1.06 -5.87
N ASP A 77 -5.59 2.29 -5.81
CA ASP A 77 -4.15 2.55 -5.71
C ASP A 77 -3.62 2.12 -4.34
N VAL A 78 -4.34 2.44 -3.26
CA VAL A 78 -3.98 1.99 -1.91
C VAL A 78 -3.94 0.47 -1.84
N ARG A 79 -4.98 -0.22 -2.34
CA ARG A 79 -5.02 -1.69 -2.43
C ARG A 79 -3.81 -2.26 -3.17
N ARG A 80 -3.44 -1.65 -4.31
CA ARG A 80 -2.28 -2.10 -5.08
C ARG A 80 -0.99 -1.95 -4.26
N GLN A 81 -0.77 -0.79 -3.64
CA GLN A 81 0.44 -0.53 -2.85
C GLN A 81 0.56 -1.50 -1.67
N VAL A 82 -0.52 -1.75 -0.93
CA VAL A 82 -0.55 -2.74 0.18
C VAL A 82 -0.22 -4.15 -0.32
N ARG A 83 -0.83 -4.59 -1.42
CA ARG A 83 -0.53 -5.90 -2.02
C ARG A 83 0.92 -6.03 -2.47
N GLN A 84 1.51 -4.95 -2.98
CA GLN A 84 2.88 -4.91 -3.48
C GLN A 84 3.93 -4.60 -2.41
N ALA A 85 3.53 -4.31 -1.17
CA ALA A 85 4.48 -4.08 -0.08
C ALA A 85 5.37 -5.32 0.10
N PRO A 86 6.67 -5.18 0.39
CA PRO A 86 7.50 -6.32 0.73
C PRO A 86 6.98 -6.98 2.02
N ALA A 87 7.29 -8.26 2.23
CA ALA A 87 6.96 -8.91 3.49
C ALA A 87 7.74 -8.25 4.64
N TYR A 88 7.12 -8.15 5.82
CA TYR A 88 7.83 -7.70 7.01
C TYR A 88 8.94 -8.68 7.41
N GLU A 89 10.18 -8.31 7.15
CA GLU A 89 11.35 -9.05 7.61
C GLU A 89 11.78 -8.52 8.99
N LYS A 90 11.35 -9.21 10.05
CA LYS A 90 11.83 -8.89 11.39
C LYS A 90 13.36 -9.11 11.43
N PRO A 91 14.17 -8.08 11.74
CA PRO A 91 15.61 -8.26 11.77
C PRO A 91 15.97 -9.35 12.79
N PRO A 92 16.91 -10.25 12.47
CA PRO A 92 17.29 -11.32 13.38
C PRO A 92 17.79 -10.72 14.70
N ARG A 93 17.13 -11.10 15.81
CA ARG A 93 17.49 -10.64 17.15
C ARG A 93 18.96 -10.95 17.43
N GLY A 94 19.74 -9.94 17.79
CA GLY A 94 21.10 -10.10 18.32
C GLY A 94 22.26 -10.24 17.32
N LYS A 95 22.04 -10.04 16.00
CA LYS A 95 23.13 -10.12 14.99
C LYS A 95 23.32 -8.84 14.19
N ARG A 96 23.27 -7.67 14.86
CA ARG A 96 23.72 -6.44 14.20
C ARG A 96 25.20 -6.22 14.46
N PRO A 97 26.02 -6.07 13.41
CA PRO A 97 27.37 -5.58 13.58
C PRO A 97 27.32 -4.21 14.27
N PRO A 98 28.19 -3.95 15.26
CA PRO A 98 28.31 -2.62 15.85
C PRO A 98 28.66 -1.61 14.74
N GLY A 99 27.98 -0.46 14.73
CA GLY A 99 28.22 0.63 13.79
C GLY A 99 27.42 0.58 12.48
N VAL A 100 26.61 -0.46 12.23
CA VAL A 100 25.67 -0.45 11.09
C VAL A 100 24.33 0.11 11.57
N PRO A 101 23.89 1.29 11.07
CA PRO A 101 22.59 1.82 11.44
C PRO A 101 21.50 0.83 11.00
N PRO A 102 20.36 0.81 11.70
CA PRO A 102 19.21 0.03 11.24
C PRO A 102 18.92 0.35 9.77
N LYS A 103 18.82 -0.67 8.89
CA LYS A 103 18.01 -0.50 7.68
C LYS A 103 16.57 -0.29 8.17
N SER A 104 16.17 0.97 8.35
CA SER A 104 14.78 1.35 8.67
C SER A 104 14.01 1.37 7.35
N GLY A 105 13.69 0.17 6.87
CA GLY A 105 12.87 -0.01 5.69
C GLY A 105 11.47 -0.41 6.10
N TYR A 106 10.48 0.02 5.32
CA TYR A 106 9.11 -0.44 5.45
C TYR A 106 8.92 -1.84 4.82
N PRO A 107 7.89 -2.59 5.26
CA PRO A 107 6.93 -2.25 6.31
C PRO A 107 7.53 -2.27 7.73
N HIS A 108 6.84 -1.64 8.69
CA HIS A 108 7.15 -1.74 10.11
C HIS A 108 6.03 -2.43 10.87
N GLU A 109 6.32 -2.98 12.05
CA GLU A 109 5.29 -3.43 12.98
C GLU A 109 4.56 -2.20 13.52
N PHE A 110 3.23 -2.14 13.34
CA PHE A 110 2.42 -1.00 13.75
C PHE A 110 2.11 -1.07 15.24
N PHE A 111 2.41 0.02 15.93
CA PHE A 111 2.02 0.28 17.31
C PHE A 111 1.47 1.70 17.40
N ASN A 112 0.36 1.88 18.12
CA ASN A 112 -0.17 3.19 18.44
C ASN A 112 -0.52 3.22 19.91
N ASP A 113 -0.12 4.30 20.60
CA ASP A 113 -0.37 4.47 22.04
C ASP A 113 -1.88 4.62 22.30
N GLU A 114 -2.59 5.29 21.39
CA GLU A 114 -4.05 5.42 21.42
C GLU A 114 -4.71 4.23 20.71
N GLU A 115 -5.75 3.65 21.31
CA GLU A 115 -6.49 2.57 20.69
C GLU A 115 -7.38 3.11 19.55
N LEU A 116 -6.95 2.88 18.32
CA LEU A 116 -7.74 3.19 17.13
C LEU A 116 -8.73 2.06 16.84
N PRO A 117 -9.97 2.38 16.41
CA PRO A 117 -10.99 1.40 16.02
C PRO A 117 -10.68 0.78 14.64
N LEU A 118 -9.53 0.09 14.56
CA LEU A 118 -9.01 -0.55 13.35
C LEU A 118 -9.77 -1.85 13.07
N ARG A 119 -10.16 -2.05 11.82
CA ARG A 119 -10.81 -3.29 11.35
C ARG A 119 -9.81 -4.41 11.18
N THR A 120 -8.57 -4.07 10.88
CA THR A 120 -7.47 -5.00 10.67
C THR A 120 -7.09 -5.71 11.97
N GLU A 121 -6.96 -7.02 11.94
CA GLU A 121 -6.56 -7.83 13.10
C GLU A 121 -5.06 -7.70 13.42
N ARG A 122 -4.66 -8.02 14.65
CA ARG A 122 -3.24 -8.09 15.05
C ARG A 122 -2.62 -9.43 14.62
N PRO A 123 -1.29 -9.51 14.36
CA PRO A 123 -0.33 -8.40 14.33
C PRO A 123 -0.51 -7.50 13.11
N ARG A 124 -0.17 -6.22 13.24
CA ARG A 124 -0.37 -5.21 12.19
C ARG A 124 0.98 -4.74 11.66
N SER A 125 1.08 -4.61 10.36
CA SER A 125 2.16 -3.93 9.66
C SER A 125 1.68 -2.56 9.20
N GLU A 126 2.54 -1.56 9.25
CA GLU A 126 2.36 -0.27 8.59
C GLU A 126 3.21 -0.16 7.33
N PHE A 127 2.67 0.45 6.28
CA PHE A 127 3.40 0.73 5.05
C PHE A 127 3.03 2.11 4.48
N PRO A 128 3.99 2.87 3.92
CA PRO A 128 3.73 4.20 3.37
C PRO A 128 2.83 4.14 2.14
N ILE A 129 1.86 5.05 2.09
CA ILE A 129 1.00 5.22 0.92
C ILE A 129 1.42 6.49 0.21
N LEU A 130 1.87 6.33 -1.03
CA LEU A 130 2.22 7.45 -1.89
C LEU A 130 0.99 7.90 -2.68
N PRO A 131 0.84 9.22 -2.92
CA PRO A 131 -0.25 9.75 -3.71
C PRO A 131 0.00 9.48 -5.20
N SER A 132 -1.08 9.42 -5.97
CA SER A 132 -0.99 9.19 -7.42
C SER A 132 -0.43 10.43 -8.11
N SER A 133 0.50 10.23 -9.05
CA SER A 133 1.24 11.32 -9.71
C SER A 133 0.43 12.08 -10.78
N GLY A 134 -0.90 12.06 -10.70
CA GLY A 134 -1.81 12.73 -11.62
C GLY A 134 -2.94 11.85 -12.16
N PRO A 135 -3.85 12.43 -12.97
CA PRO A 135 -5.02 11.73 -13.51
C PRO A 135 -4.62 10.51 -14.34
N GLY A 136 -5.22 9.36 -14.05
CA GLY A 136 -5.02 8.12 -14.81
C GLY A 136 -3.65 7.45 -14.65
N ARG A 137 -2.75 7.99 -13.80
CA ARG A 137 -1.45 7.36 -13.53
C ARG A 137 -1.46 6.72 -12.14
N PRO A 138 -1.25 5.40 -12.04
CA PRO A 138 -1.16 4.75 -10.75
C PRO A 138 0.01 5.31 -9.94
N ALA A 139 -0.19 5.56 -8.64
CA ALA A 139 0.89 5.83 -7.70
C ALA A 139 2.01 4.77 -7.80
N SER A 140 3.25 5.22 -7.77
CA SER A 140 4.40 4.34 -7.56
C SER A 140 4.33 3.72 -6.16
N ASN A 141 4.90 2.52 -6.00
CA ASN A 141 5.01 1.94 -4.67
C ASN A 141 6.22 2.54 -3.93
N PHE A 142 6.13 2.65 -2.60
CA PHE A 142 7.23 3.13 -1.78
C PHE A 142 8.50 2.27 -1.95
N ARG A 143 9.66 2.92 -1.99
CA ARG A 143 10.98 2.27 -2.07
C ARG A 143 11.92 2.82 -1.01
N PRO A 144 12.86 2.02 -0.49
CA PRO A 144 13.90 2.52 0.40
C PRO A 144 14.64 3.71 -0.22
N GLY A 145 14.82 4.77 0.56
CA GLY A 145 15.43 6.04 0.11
C GLY A 145 14.45 7.08 -0.41
N MET A 146 13.16 6.75 -0.55
CA MET A 146 12.10 7.73 -0.79
C MET A 146 11.58 8.32 0.52
N GLU A 147 11.03 9.53 0.46
CA GLU A 147 10.25 10.09 1.56
C GLU A 147 8.93 9.32 1.70
N ALA A 148 8.64 8.83 2.90
CA ALA A 148 7.46 8.00 3.15
C ALA A 148 6.14 8.81 3.19
N GLY A 149 6.21 10.15 3.20
CA GLY A 149 5.05 11.00 3.42
C GLY A 149 4.38 10.77 4.78
N ARG A 150 3.14 11.25 4.95
CA ARG A 150 2.39 11.20 6.22
C ARG A 150 1.38 10.07 6.33
N VAL A 151 0.99 9.47 5.21
CA VAL A 151 -0.08 8.47 5.15
C VAL A 151 0.51 7.06 5.22
N ARG A 152 -0.12 6.21 6.02
CA ARG A 152 0.23 4.79 6.20
C ARG A 152 -1.01 3.93 5.98
N ALA A 153 -0.83 2.76 5.40
CA ALA A 153 -1.82 1.69 5.47
C ALA A 153 -1.43 0.74 6.60
N PHE A 154 -2.43 0.27 7.35
CA PHE A 154 -2.29 -0.74 8.39
C PHE A 154 -2.96 -2.03 7.91
N TYR A 155 -2.22 -3.12 7.87
CA TYR A 155 -2.71 -4.40 7.36
C TYR A 155 -2.13 -5.57 8.16
N ASN A 156 -2.75 -6.74 8.05
CA ASN A 156 -2.19 -7.97 8.57
C ASN A 156 -1.39 -8.66 7.45
N GLU A 157 -0.20 -9.18 7.74
CA GLU A 157 0.63 -9.87 6.75
C GLU A 157 -0.04 -11.13 6.19
N ASP A 158 -0.81 -11.83 7.04
CA ASP A 158 -1.52 -13.06 6.68
C ASP A 158 -2.76 -12.75 5.82
N ASP A 159 -3.38 -11.57 6.02
CA ASP A 159 -4.51 -11.09 5.21
C ASP A 159 -4.38 -9.61 4.84
N ARG A 160 -3.80 -9.36 3.67
CA ARG A 160 -3.65 -8.03 3.08
C ARG A 160 -4.90 -7.51 2.37
N SER A 161 -6.00 -8.29 2.35
CA SER A 161 -7.27 -7.87 1.75
C SER A 161 -8.04 -6.93 2.68
N VAL A 162 -7.85 -7.08 3.99
CA VAL A 162 -8.37 -6.20 5.04
C VAL A 162 -7.26 -5.27 5.49
N PHE A 163 -7.45 -3.97 5.28
CA PHE A 163 -6.53 -2.94 5.71
C PHE A 163 -7.29 -1.66 6.05
N ASP A 164 -6.68 -0.86 6.92
CA ASP A 164 -7.13 0.48 7.27
C ASP A 164 -6.11 1.51 6.75
N VAL A 165 -6.53 2.75 6.60
CA VAL A 165 -5.65 3.85 6.18
C VAL A 165 -5.65 4.90 7.27
N GLY A 166 -4.47 5.33 7.69
CA GLY A 166 -4.31 6.42 8.63
C GLY A 166 -3.17 7.34 8.28
N TYR A 167 -3.07 8.44 9.00
CA TYR A 167 -2.09 9.48 8.71
C TYR A 167 -1.70 10.23 9.97
N HIS A 168 -0.48 10.78 9.96
CA HIS A 168 -0.01 11.67 11.01
C HIS A 168 -0.51 13.09 10.75
N ARG A 169 -1.11 13.75 11.75
CA ARG A 169 -1.33 15.20 11.69
C ARG A 169 -0.01 15.96 11.75
N GLU A 170 -0.02 17.20 11.27
CA GLU A 170 1.04 18.16 11.61
C GLU A 170 1.15 18.23 13.14
N SER A 171 2.31 17.82 13.67
CA SER A 171 2.62 18.09 15.07
C SER A 171 2.66 19.60 15.24
N THR A 172 1.83 20.14 16.13
CA THR A 172 1.76 21.58 16.44
C THR A 172 3.03 22.12 17.13
N THR A 173 4.06 21.29 17.32
CA THR A 173 5.39 21.76 17.68
C THR A 173 6.03 22.48 16.49
N ASP A 174 5.82 23.79 16.43
CA ASP A 174 6.77 24.74 15.85
C ASP A 174 8.18 24.39 16.36
N SER A 175 9.00 23.74 15.55
CA SER A 175 10.41 23.56 15.88
C SER A 175 11.19 23.30 14.60
N GLY A 176 11.94 24.31 14.17
CA GLY A 176 13.12 24.09 13.33
C GLY A 176 14.01 23.00 13.94
N LEU A 177 14.77 22.32 13.09
CA LEU A 177 15.50 21.07 13.33
C LEU A 177 14.63 19.80 13.27
N ARG A 178 14.23 19.43 12.05
CA ARG A 178 13.78 18.07 11.71
C ARG A 178 14.94 17.09 11.92
N ASN A 179 14.96 16.42 13.06
CA ASN A 179 15.59 15.12 13.20
C ASN A 179 14.51 14.07 12.94
N ASP A 180 14.59 13.40 11.79
CA ASP A 180 13.64 12.41 11.25
C ASP A 180 13.48 11.14 12.13
N THR A 181 14.06 11.13 13.33
CA THR A 181 14.04 10.02 14.28
C THR A 181 12.97 10.13 15.36
N ASN A 182 12.30 11.28 15.53
CA ASN A 182 11.30 11.49 16.60
C ASN A 182 9.83 11.51 16.13
N SER A 183 9.54 11.11 14.88
CA SER A 183 8.17 10.91 14.40
C SER A 183 7.42 9.74 15.06
N VAL A 184 8.05 9.03 16.00
CA VAL A 184 7.55 7.77 16.56
C VAL A 184 6.30 7.95 17.42
N ASN A 185 6.01 9.16 17.90
CA ASN A 185 4.89 9.41 18.85
C ASN A 185 3.82 10.39 18.33
N THR A 186 3.78 10.72 17.04
CA THR A 186 2.65 11.51 16.52
C THR A 186 1.44 10.60 16.35
N PRO A 187 0.33 10.83 17.08
CA PRO A 187 -0.82 9.95 17.05
C PRO A 187 -1.39 9.87 15.63
N PHE A 188 -1.72 8.66 15.21
CA PHE A 188 -2.39 8.43 13.94
C PHE A 188 -3.87 8.82 14.01
N LYS A 189 -4.38 9.36 12.91
CA LYS A 189 -5.80 9.47 12.65
C LYS A 189 -6.21 8.55 11.51
N LEU A 190 -7.44 8.04 11.56
CA LEU A 190 -7.98 7.22 10.49
C LEU A 190 -8.54 8.09 9.37
N ALA A 191 -8.23 7.70 8.13
CA ALA A 191 -8.84 8.26 6.94
C ALA A 191 -10.29 7.74 6.82
N THR A 192 -11.17 8.57 6.27
CA THR A 192 -12.58 8.19 6.05
C THR A 192 -12.71 7.49 4.70
N TYR A 193 -13.21 6.25 4.69
CA TYR A 193 -13.50 5.54 3.45
C TYR A 193 -14.80 6.03 2.83
N ARG A 194 -14.75 6.44 1.56
CA ARG A 194 -15.90 6.82 0.75
C ARG A 194 -16.13 5.73 -0.32
N PRO A 195 -17.29 5.03 -0.29
CA PRO A 195 -17.60 4.05 -1.33
C PRO A 195 -17.81 4.76 -2.68
N ALA A 196 -17.66 4.01 -3.77
CA ALA A 196 -18.00 4.52 -5.10
C ALA A 196 -19.48 4.90 -5.13
N SER A 197 -19.80 6.09 -5.67
CA SER A 197 -21.19 6.48 -5.89
C SER A 197 -21.58 6.20 -7.33
N TYR A 198 -22.71 5.52 -7.49
CA TYR A 198 -23.40 5.42 -8.77
C TYR A 198 -24.54 6.41 -8.68
N SER A 199 -24.53 7.44 -9.54
CA SER A 199 -25.73 8.25 -9.74
C SER A 199 -26.74 7.35 -10.43
N SER A 200 -27.57 6.67 -9.66
CA SER A 200 -28.72 5.98 -10.21
C SER A 200 -29.68 7.07 -10.66
N ASP A 201 -29.53 7.50 -11.92
CA ASP A 201 -30.53 8.25 -12.67
C ASP A 201 -31.72 7.31 -12.94
N THR A 202 -32.36 6.87 -11.86
CA THR A 202 -33.71 6.32 -11.94
C THR A 202 -34.63 7.51 -12.03
N GLY A 203 -34.66 8.12 -13.21
CA GLY A 203 -35.68 9.06 -13.62
C GLY A 203 -37.04 8.44 -13.33
N GLU A 204 -37.66 8.89 -12.24
CA GLU A 204 -39.00 8.55 -11.82
C GLU A 204 -40.01 9.21 -12.77
N LYS A 205 -39.97 8.86 -14.06
CA LYS A 205 -41.10 9.06 -14.98
C LYS A 205 -42.06 7.89 -14.80
N ARG A 206 -42.63 7.74 -13.60
CA ARG A 206 -43.90 7.02 -13.46
C ARG A 206 -44.97 7.92 -14.07
N ARG A 207 -45.24 7.69 -15.36
CA ARG A 207 -46.43 8.20 -16.03
C ARG A 207 -47.67 7.71 -15.27
N PHE A 208 -48.59 8.65 -15.15
CA PHE A 208 -49.96 8.57 -14.62
C PHE A 208 -50.72 7.30 -15.03
#